data_AF-A0A5J6ZAZ6-F1
#
_entry.id   AF-A0A5J6ZAZ6-F1
#
_cell.length_a   1.000
_cell.length_b   1.000
_cell.length_c   1.000
_cell.angle_alpha   90.00
_cell.angle_beta   90.00
_cell.angle_gamma   90.00
#
_symmetry.space_group_name_H-M   'P 1'
#
loop_
_entity.id
_entity.type
_entity.pdbx_description
1 polymer ?
#
loop_
_entity_poly.entity_id
_entity_poly.type
_entity_poly.pdbx_seq_one_letter_code
_entity_poly.pdbx_strand_id
1 'polypeptide(L)'
;MTTNSHQPANSAKIAALKEALERMEAGELPALIDHEEEKALAPIKAKAVRLLNHRDRSAHELRSRLLDAEFDPQYVEQVVERCIANGMVDDSRFASEWVRQRQANQKKSVAVLRRELKEKGVAGAIIDEALEQISVDDQNTILEQLVTKKAASVKHVPTTRAEYDKVLRRVVGVAARRGFPQGRSLTAARLALDARIAELES
;
A
#
# COMPACT_ATOMS: atom_id res chain seq x y z
N MET A 1 -24.09 -45.44 -23.13
CA MET A 1 -25.03 -45.32 -22.00
C MET A 1 -24.19 -45.35 -20.72
N THR A 2 -23.85 -44.18 -20.17
CA THR A 2 -23.09 -44.05 -18.93
C THR A 2 -23.99 -43.36 -17.92
N THR A 3 -24.50 -44.13 -16.96
CA THR A 3 -25.36 -43.69 -15.87
C THR A 3 -24.50 -42.97 -14.83
N ASN A 4 -24.81 -41.69 -14.60
CA ASN A 4 -24.12 -40.82 -13.66
C ASN A 4 -24.51 -41.21 -12.22
N SER A 5 -23.58 -41.80 -11.46
CA SER A 5 -23.79 -42.37 -10.12
C SER A 5 -23.63 -41.36 -8.96
N HIS A 6 -23.77 -40.06 -9.22
CA HIS A 6 -23.46 -38.99 -8.24
C HIS A 6 -24.67 -38.50 -7.39
N GLN A 7 -25.81 -39.19 -7.43
CA GLN A 7 -27.07 -38.71 -6.84
C GLN A 7 -27.26 -38.81 -5.30
N PRO A 8 -26.69 -39.76 -4.53
CA PRO A 8 -27.15 -40.02 -3.15
C PRO A 8 -26.61 -39.03 -2.09
N ALA A 9 -25.43 -38.43 -2.29
CA ALA A 9 -24.86 -37.47 -1.34
C ALA A 9 -25.54 -36.09 -1.40
N ASN A 10 -26.09 -35.71 -2.56
CA ASN A 10 -26.85 -34.49 -2.72
C ASN A 10 -28.30 -34.64 -2.22
N SER A 11 -28.92 -35.82 -2.34
CA SER A 11 -30.28 -36.03 -1.83
C SER A 11 -30.34 -35.92 -0.31
N ALA A 12 -29.34 -36.44 0.41
CA ALA A 12 -29.24 -36.31 1.87
C ALA A 12 -29.05 -34.85 2.31
N LYS A 13 -28.20 -34.07 1.63
CA LYS A 13 -28.01 -32.64 1.91
C LYS A 13 -29.27 -31.82 1.62
N ILE A 14 -29.96 -32.12 0.53
CA ILE A 14 -31.21 -31.46 0.17
C ILE A 14 -32.31 -31.80 1.19
N ALA A 15 -32.40 -33.05 1.64
CA ALA A 15 -33.36 -33.46 2.68
C ALA A 15 -33.07 -32.75 4.01
N ALA A 16 -31.80 -32.71 4.43
CA ALA A 16 -31.39 -31.97 5.63
C ALA A 16 -31.70 -30.46 5.53
N LEU A 17 -31.51 -29.86 4.35
CA LEU A 17 -31.84 -28.46 4.12
C LEU A 17 -33.36 -28.20 4.18
N LYS A 18 -34.17 -29.10 3.61
CA LYS A 18 -35.63 -29.01 3.67
C LYS A 18 -36.14 -29.13 5.10
N GLU A 19 -35.64 -30.09 5.86
CA GLU A 19 -36.01 -30.26 7.27
C GLU A 19 -35.59 -29.05 8.11
N ALA A 20 -34.42 -28.46 7.85
CA ALA A 20 -34.01 -27.22 8.48
C ALA A 20 -34.92 -26.03 8.12
N LEU A 21 -35.38 -25.93 6.86
CA LEU A 21 -36.33 -24.91 6.43
C LEU A 21 -37.70 -25.09 7.10
N GLU A 22 -38.21 -26.32 7.19
CA GLU A 22 -39.49 -26.62 7.86
C GLU A 22 -39.46 -26.24 9.34
N ARG A 23 -38.38 -26.56 10.06
CA ARG A 23 -38.19 -26.14 11.47
C ARG A 23 -38.10 -24.61 11.61
N MET A 24 -37.50 -23.93 10.63
CA MET A 24 -37.45 -22.46 10.60
C MET A 24 -38.82 -21.84 10.35
N GLU A 25 -39.61 -22.38 9.40
CA GLU A 25 -40.99 -21.94 9.15
C GLU A 25 -41.91 -22.19 10.34
N ALA A 26 -41.67 -23.27 11.10
CA ALA A 26 -42.33 -23.54 12.37
C ALA A 26 -41.89 -22.61 13.52
N GLY A 27 -40.91 -21.73 13.29
CA GLY A 27 -40.38 -20.82 14.31
C GLY A 27 -39.49 -21.50 15.36
N GLU A 28 -39.07 -22.75 15.12
CA GLU A 28 -38.22 -23.53 16.04
C GLU A 28 -36.73 -23.19 15.90
N LEU A 29 -36.37 -22.47 14.83
CA LEU A 29 -35.02 -21.97 14.59
C LEU A 29 -35.02 -20.44 14.47
N PRO A 30 -33.98 -19.75 14.97
CA PRO A 30 -33.76 -18.35 14.64
C PRO A 30 -33.67 -18.16 13.12
N ALA A 31 -34.03 -16.96 12.65
CA ALA A 31 -33.85 -16.61 11.24
C ALA A 31 -32.39 -16.86 10.82
N LEU A 32 -32.20 -17.51 9.67
CA LEU A 32 -30.86 -17.82 9.11
C LEU A 32 -30.06 -16.55 8.79
N ILE A 33 -30.76 -15.43 8.56
CA ILE A 33 -30.20 -14.11 8.28
C ILE A 33 -30.93 -13.11 9.15
N ASP A 34 -30.17 -12.34 9.93
CA ASP A 34 -30.70 -11.15 10.58
C ASP A 34 -30.92 -10.07 9.50
N HIS A 35 -32.18 -9.90 9.10
CA HIS A 35 -32.57 -8.96 8.05
C HIS A 35 -32.33 -7.49 8.44
N GLU A 36 -32.43 -7.15 9.73
CA GLU A 36 -32.19 -5.79 10.20
C GLU A 36 -30.69 -5.49 10.21
N GLU A 37 -29.87 -6.43 10.67
CA GLU A 37 -28.41 -6.31 10.56
C GLU A 37 -27.96 -6.22 9.10
N GLU A 38 -28.50 -7.06 8.21
CA GLU A 38 -28.13 -7.02 6.79
C GLU A 38 -28.53 -5.69 6.13
N LYS A 39 -29.70 -5.14 6.49
CA LYS A 39 -30.14 -3.81 6.04
C LYS A 39 -29.21 -2.70 6.55
N ALA A 40 -28.69 -2.81 7.77
CA ALA A 40 -27.71 -1.87 8.32
C ALA A 40 -26.33 -1.99 7.64
N LEU A 41 -25.90 -3.21 7.29
CA LEU A 41 -24.62 -3.47 6.63
C LEU A 41 -24.61 -3.08 5.14
N ALA A 42 -25.75 -3.19 4.45
CA ALA A 42 -25.87 -2.96 3.01
C ALA A 42 -25.25 -1.64 2.51
N PRO A 43 -25.55 -0.45 3.09
CA PRO A 43 -24.93 0.81 2.65
C PRO A 43 -23.41 0.85 2.86
N ILE A 44 -22.92 0.22 3.93
CA ILE A 44 -21.49 0.15 4.27
C ILE A 44 -20.77 -0.73 3.25
N LYS A 45 -21.31 -1.92 2.97
CA LYS A 45 -20.81 -2.83 1.93
C LYS A 45 -20.76 -2.14 0.56
N ALA A 46 -21.84 -1.45 0.18
CA ALA A 46 -21.90 -0.71 -1.09
C ALA A 46 -20.85 0.42 -1.16
N LYS A 47 -20.59 1.13 -0.05
CA LYS A 47 -19.52 2.13 0.02
C LYS A 47 -18.14 1.48 -0.07
N ALA A 48 -17.90 0.39 0.66
CA ALA A 48 -16.63 -0.34 0.64
C ALA A 48 -16.28 -0.83 -0.77
N VAL A 49 -17.23 -1.48 -1.46
CA VAL A 49 -17.06 -1.92 -2.85
C VAL A 49 -16.71 -0.74 -3.77
N ARG A 50 -17.42 0.39 -3.68
CA ARG A 50 -17.09 1.59 -4.47
C ARG A 50 -15.69 2.11 -4.19
N LEU A 51 -15.27 2.10 -2.92
CA LEU A 51 -13.95 2.57 -2.52
C LEU A 51 -12.82 1.68 -3.06
N LEU A 52 -13.02 0.36 -3.05
CA LEU A 52 -12.06 -0.65 -3.50
C LEU A 52 -12.01 -0.77 -5.03
N ASN A 53 -13.15 -0.61 -5.73
CA ASN A 53 -13.19 -0.56 -7.19
C ASN A 53 -12.47 0.66 -7.77
N HIS A 54 -12.37 1.75 -7.01
CA HIS A 54 -11.64 2.94 -7.46
C HIS A 54 -10.12 2.76 -7.40
N ARG A 55 -9.61 2.15 -6.33
CA ARG A 55 -8.20 1.76 -6.16
C ARG A 55 -8.05 0.81 -4.98
N ASP A 56 -6.96 0.05 -4.98
CA ASP A 56 -6.50 -0.71 -3.82
C ASP A 56 -6.31 0.20 -2.59
N ARG A 57 -6.62 -0.34 -1.41
CA ARG A 57 -6.55 0.32 -0.10
C ARG A 57 -6.09 -0.68 0.95
N SER A 58 -5.40 -0.18 1.97
CA SER A 58 -5.18 -0.97 3.19
C SER A 58 -6.46 -1.11 4.00
N ALA A 59 -6.50 -2.09 4.90
CA ALA A 59 -7.59 -2.27 5.86
C ALA A 59 -7.84 -1.00 6.68
N HIS A 60 -6.77 -0.33 7.12
CA HIS A 60 -6.87 0.92 7.85
C HIS A 60 -7.47 2.04 6.97
N GLU A 61 -7.02 2.21 5.73
CA GLU A 61 -7.61 3.22 4.83
C GLU A 61 -9.09 2.96 4.57
N LEU A 62 -9.50 1.70 4.39
CA LEU A 62 -10.90 1.35 4.18
C LEU A 62 -11.73 1.70 5.43
N ARG A 63 -11.28 1.26 6.61
CA ARG A 63 -11.93 1.53 7.90
C ARG A 63 -12.10 3.02 8.14
N SER A 64 -11.03 3.81 8.03
CA SER A 64 -11.08 5.27 8.22
C SER A 64 -12.10 5.91 7.29
N ARG A 65 -12.15 5.53 6.01
CA ARG A 65 -13.09 6.12 5.05
C ARG A 65 -14.55 5.75 5.27
N LEU A 66 -14.82 4.62 5.91
CA LEU A 66 -16.16 4.23 6.30
C LEU A 66 -16.58 4.97 7.58
N LEU A 67 -15.67 5.14 8.55
CA LEU A 67 -15.91 5.94 9.75
C LEU A 67 -16.09 7.44 9.44
N ASP A 68 -15.29 7.98 8.52
CA ASP A 68 -15.44 9.37 8.01
C ASP A 68 -16.80 9.60 7.33
N ALA A 69 -17.47 8.52 6.90
CA ALA A 69 -18.82 8.57 6.35
C ALA A 69 -19.91 8.36 7.42
N GLU A 70 -19.54 8.46 8.69
CA GLU A 70 -20.43 8.40 9.87
C GLU A 70 -21.19 7.07 10.02
N PHE A 71 -20.65 5.98 9.47
CA PHE A 71 -21.19 4.65 9.71
C PHE A 71 -20.84 4.13 11.11
N ASP A 72 -21.72 3.29 11.65
CA ASP A 72 -21.53 2.67 12.97
C ASP A 72 -20.22 1.85 13.03
N PRO A 73 -19.33 2.09 14.01
CA PRO A 73 -18.06 1.40 14.13
C PRO A 73 -18.15 -0.13 14.18
N GLN A 74 -19.19 -0.68 14.81
CA GLN A 74 -19.39 -2.13 14.90
C GLN A 74 -19.61 -2.72 13.50
N TYR A 75 -20.49 -2.12 12.71
CA TYR A 75 -20.77 -2.60 11.35
C TYR A 75 -19.63 -2.31 10.38
N VAL A 76 -18.87 -1.24 10.60
CA VAL A 76 -17.64 -0.98 9.83
C VAL A 76 -16.64 -2.10 10.02
N GLU A 77 -16.36 -2.51 11.26
CA GLU A 77 -15.40 -3.57 11.53
C GLU A 77 -15.83 -4.88 10.87
N GLN A 78 -17.10 -5.25 11.01
CA GLN A 78 -17.63 -6.45 10.34
C GLN A 78 -17.44 -6.40 8.81
N VAL A 79 -17.68 -5.26 8.16
CA VAL A 79 -17.49 -5.15 6.71
C VAL A 79 -16.02 -5.24 6.34
N VAL A 80 -15.13 -4.59 7.10
CA VAL A 80 -13.68 -4.64 6.85
C VAL A 80 -13.15 -6.08 7.02
N GLU A 81 -13.54 -6.77 8.09
CA GLU A 81 -13.16 -8.17 8.32
C GLU A 81 -13.65 -9.08 7.18
N ARG A 82 -14.90 -8.92 6.73
CA ARG A 82 -15.43 -9.67 5.57
C ARG A 82 -14.66 -9.37 4.29
N CYS A 83 -14.27 -8.11 4.06
CA CYS A 83 -13.45 -7.74 2.92
C CYS A 83 -12.05 -8.37 2.98
N ILE A 84 -11.44 -8.47 4.16
CA ILE A 84 -10.15 -9.17 4.36
C ILE A 84 -10.32 -10.67 4.13
N ALA A 85 -11.32 -11.29 4.77
CA ALA A 85 -11.57 -12.73 4.68
C ALA A 85 -11.82 -13.21 3.25
N ASN A 86 -12.46 -12.38 2.42
CA ASN A 86 -12.73 -12.69 1.02
C ASN A 86 -11.64 -12.18 0.06
N GLY A 87 -10.51 -11.68 0.57
CA GLY A 87 -9.36 -11.24 -0.24
C GLY A 87 -9.58 -9.94 -1.02
N MET A 88 -10.65 -9.19 -0.75
CA MET A 88 -10.87 -7.88 -1.35
C MET A 88 -9.90 -6.84 -0.80
N VAL A 89 -9.48 -7.00 0.46
CA VAL A 89 -8.44 -6.22 1.11
C VAL A 89 -7.31 -7.17 1.48
N ASP A 90 -6.09 -6.80 1.09
CA ASP A 90 -4.87 -7.55 1.37
C ASP A 90 -3.75 -6.53 1.60
N ASP A 91 -3.37 -6.35 2.87
CA ASP A 91 -2.35 -5.39 3.27
C ASP A 91 -0.95 -5.78 2.76
N SER A 92 -0.66 -7.08 2.59
CA SER A 92 0.61 -7.55 2.03
C SER A 92 0.73 -7.22 0.55
N ARG A 93 -0.32 -7.51 -0.23
CA ARG A 93 -0.42 -7.12 -1.64
C ARG A 93 -0.36 -5.60 -1.78
N PHE A 94 -1.11 -4.87 -0.96
CA PHE A 94 -1.12 -3.41 -0.95
C PHE A 94 0.27 -2.83 -0.68
N ALA A 95 0.98 -3.32 0.34
CA ALA A 95 2.30 -2.82 0.71
C ALA A 95 3.35 -3.09 -0.36
N SER A 96 3.37 -4.30 -0.92
CA SER A 96 4.30 -4.66 -2.00
C SER A 96 4.10 -3.78 -3.24
N GLU A 97 2.84 -3.59 -3.67
CA GLU A 97 2.48 -2.72 -4.79
C GLU A 97 2.85 -1.25 -4.51
N TRP A 98 2.57 -0.77 -3.30
CA TRP A 98 2.90 0.60 -2.88
C TRP A 98 4.40 0.88 -3.03
N VAL A 99 5.23 -0.04 -2.53
CA VAL A 99 6.69 0.06 -2.62
C VAL A 99 7.13 0.06 -4.09
N ARG A 100 6.64 -0.89 -4.91
CA ARG A 100 7.00 -0.97 -6.33
C ARG A 100 6.67 0.32 -7.08
N GLN A 101 5.46 0.86 -6.91
CA GLN A 101 5.03 2.09 -7.59
C GLN A 101 5.85 3.31 -7.17
N ARG A 102 6.16 3.45 -5.87
CA ARG A 102 6.92 4.61 -5.37
C ARG A 102 8.38 4.56 -5.78
N GLN A 103 8.97 3.36 -5.85
CA GLN A 103 10.30 3.14 -6.41
C GLN A 103 10.37 3.63 -7.86
N ALA A 104 9.48 3.10 -8.71
CA ALA A 104 9.46 3.43 -10.13
C ALA A 104 9.23 4.93 -10.40
N ASN A 105 8.29 5.55 -9.68
CA ASN A 105 7.81 6.89 -10.05
C ASN A 105 8.43 8.02 -9.22
N GLN A 106 8.90 7.75 -8.00
CA GLN A 106 9.20 8.80 -7.03
C GLN A 106 10.57 8.72 -6.38
N LYS A 107 11.33 7.63 -6.63
CA LYS A 107 12.73 7.52 -6.19
C LYS A 107 12.88 7.80 -4.68
N LYS A 108 11.97 7.24 -3.89
CA LYS A 108 11.90 7.46 -2.43
C LYS A 108 12.88 6.52 -1.72
N SER A 109 13.37 6.98 -0.57
CA SER A 109 14.14 6.13 0.33
C SER A 109 13.26 5.09 1.03
N VAL A 110 13.85 3.94 1.39
CA VAL A 110 13.22 2.91 2.24
C VAL A 110 12.61 3.51 3.51
N ALA A 111 13.30 4.45 4.16
CA ALA A 111 12.82 5.10 5.36
C ALA A 111 11.50 5.88 5.15
N VAL A 112 11.36 6.54 4.00
CA VAL A 112 10.12 7.25 3.65
C VAL A 112 9.01 6.26 3.33
N LEU A 113 9.30 5.20 2.58
CA LEU A 113 8.31 4.16 2.25
C LEU A 113 7.77 3.48 3.51
N ARG A 114 8.65 3.14 4.45
CA ARG A 114 8.27 2.61 5.77
C ARG A 114 7.32 3.55 6.50
N ARG A 115 7.62 4.86 6.54
CA ARG A 115 6.76 5.83 7.20
C ARG A 115 5.41 5.96 6.50
N GLU A 116 5.40 6.04 5.17
CA GLU A 116 4.16 6.10 4.39
C GLU A 116 3.28 4.86 4.67
N LEU A 117 3.83 3.65 4.68
CA LEU A 117 3.06 2.44 4.98
C LEU A 117 2.55 2.39 6.43
N LYS A 118 3.33 2.91 7.40
CA LYS A 118 2.86 3.07 8.79
C LYS A 118 1.68 4.04 8.87
N GLU A 119 1.74 5.16 8.15
CA GLU A 119 0.61 6.11 8.05
C GLU A 119 -0.61 5.47 7.35
N LYS A 120 -0.40 4.44 6.53
CA LYS A 120 -1.46 3.60 5.95
C LYS A 120 -1.93 2.48 6.87
N GLY A 121 -1.46 2.43 8.12
CA GLY A 121 -1.86 1.45 9.13
C GLY A 121 -1.44 0.02 8.82
N VAL A 122 -0.46 -0.20 7.94
CA VAL A 122 0.05 -1.53 7.62
C VAL A 122 0.91 -2.06 8.78
N ALA A 123 0.75 -3.34 9.10
CA ALA A 123 1.49 -3.99 10.18
C ALA A 123 3.01 -4.01 9.92
N GLY A 124 3.82 -3.88 10.97
CA GLY A 124 5.29 -3.79 10.86
C GLY A 124 5.93 -4.96 10.10
N ALA A 125 5.49 -6.19 10.37
CA ALA A 125 5.99 -7.39 9.68
C ALA A 125 5.74 -7.34 8.15
N ILE A 126 4.54 -6.92 7.75
CA ILE A 126 4.18 -6.75 6.33
C ILE A 126 5.01 -5.62 5.68
N ILE A 127 5.24 -4.54 6.42
CA ILE A 127 6.11 -3.44 5.95
C ILE A 127 7.52 -3.94 5.70
N ASP A 128 8.08 -4.70 6.64
CA ASP A 128 9.45 -5.19 6.52
C ASP A 128 9.58 -6.16 5.34
N GLU A 129 8.66 -7.13 5.20
CA GLU A 129 8.57 -8.02 4.03
C GLU A 129 8.47 -7.24 2.70
N ALA A 130 7.57 -6.25 2.63
CA ALA A 130 7.40 -5.44 1.43
C ALA A 130 8.64 -4.60 1.09
N LEU A 131 9.50 -4.27 2.07
CA LEU A 131 10.73 -3.50 1.84
C LEU A 131 11.94 -4.38 1.50
N GLU A 132 11.90 -5.69 1.77
CA GLU A 132 12.95 -6.65 1.39
C GLU A 132 13.16 -6.71 -0.13
N GLN A 133 12.15 -6.36 -0.92
CA GLN A 133 12.28 -6.25 -2.38
C GLN A 133 13.23 -5.12 -2.83
N ILE A 134 13.67 -4.24 -1.93
CA ILE A 134 14.59 -3.13 -2.25
C ILE A 134 15.96 -3.47 -1.69
N SER A 135 16.93 -3.66 -2.58
CA SER A 135 18.32 -3.83 -2.16
C SER A 135 18.96 -2.49 -1.73
N VAL A 136 20.06 -2.59 -0.98
CA VAL A 136 20.90 -1.43 -0.66
C VAL A 136 21.47 -0.80 -1.94
N ASP A 137 21.77 -1.61 -2.96
CA ASP A 137 22.34 -1.15 -4.22
C ASP A 137 21.30 -0.41 -5.08
N ASP A 138 20.03 -0.80 -5.04
CA ASP A 138 18.95 -0.03 -5.66
C ASP A 138 18.86 1.38 -5.06
N GLN A 139 18.98 1.48 -3.72
CA GLN A 139 18.97 2.76 -3.02
C GLN A 139 20.19 3.61 -3.35
N ASN A 140 21.37 3.01 -3.46
CA ASN A 140 22.59 3.71 -3.87
C ASN A 140 22.45 4.23 -5.31
N THR A 141 22.00 3.39 -6.23
CA THR A 141 21.76 3.74 -7.64
C THR A 141 20.77 4.89 -7.77
N ILE A 142 19.65 4.85 -7.03
CA ILE A 142 18.66 5.93 -7.03
C ILE A 142 19.26 7.23 -6.50
N LEU A 143 20.01 7.16 -5.39
CA LEU A 143 20.67 8.32 -4.80
C LEU A 143 21.62 8.97 -5.80
N GLU A 144 22.49 8.18 -6.43
CA GLU A 144 23.43 8.63 -7.46
C GLU A 144 22.71 9.29 -8.63
N GLN A 145 21.69 8.64 -9.19
CA GLN A 145 20.90 9.22 -10.27
C GLN A 145 20.26 10.56 -9.90
N LEU A 146 19.75 10.69 -8.66
CA LEU A 146 19.13 11.93 -8.17
C LEU A 146 20.15 13.07 -8.07
N VAL A 147 21.32 12.80 -7.47
CA VAL A 147 22.35 13.83 -7.27
C VAL A 147 23.04 14.19 -8.58
N THR A 148 23.37 13.21 -9.43
CA THR A 148 23.99 13.44 -10.74
C THR A 148 23.08 14.24 -11.65
N LYS A 149 21.79 13.88 -11.73
CA LYS A 149 20.81 14.67 -12.48
C LYS A 149 20.71 16.11 -11.97
N LYS A 150 20.82 16.32 -10.65
CA LYS A 150 20.79 17.69 -10.10
C LYS A 150 22.10 18.44 -10.32
N ALA A 151 23.24 17.78 -10.20
CA ALA A 151 24.55 18.34 -10.49
C ALA A 151 24.63 18.79 -11.95
N ALA A 152 24.11 18.00 -12.90
CA ALA A 152 24.03 18.37 -14.32
C ALA A 152 23.27 19.69 -14.60
N SER A 153 22.46 20.20 -13.66
CA SER A 153 21.85 21.53 -13.80
C SER A 153 22.81 22.70 -13.55
N VAL A 154 24.05 22.43 -13.11
CA VAL A 154 25.12 23.40 -12.94
C VAL A 154 25.77 23.68 -14.30
N LYS A 155 25.78 24.97 -14.68
CA LYS A 155 26.26 25.44 -15.99
C LYS A 155 27.62 26.14 -15.95
N HIS A 156 28.05 26.56 -14.77
CA HIS A 156 29.28 27.33 -14.58
C HIS A 156 30.05 26.77 -13.39
N VAL A 157 31.37 26.77 -13.50
CA VAL A 157 32.28 26.37 -12.43
C VAL A 157 32.15 27.37 -11.28
N PRO A 158 31.83 26.92 -10.04
CA PRO A 158 31.86 27.78 -8.87
C PRO A 158 33.28 28.31 -8.64
N THR A 159 33.43 29.63 -8.52
CA THR A 159 34.75 30.29 -8.40
C THR A 159 35.19 30.47 -6.96
N THR A 160 34.24 30.45 -6.02
CA THR A 160 34.50 30.61 -4.59
C THR A 160 33.98 29.42 -3.79
N ARG A 161 34.55 29.22 -2.60
CA ARG A 161 34.06 28.20 -1.66
C ARG A 161 32.58 28.39 -1.30
N ALA A 162 32.16 29.64 -1.11
CA ALA A 162 30.78 29.97 -0.77
C ALA A 162 29.79 29.61 -1.90
N GLU A 163 30.17 29.81 -3.16
CA GLU A 163 29.39 29.39 -4.33
C GLU A 163 29.28 27.87 -4.42
N TYR A 164 30.41 27.18 -4.23
CA TYR A 164 30.46 25.72 -4.21
C TYR A 164 29.55 25.12 -3.13
N ASP A 165 29.62 25.65 -1.90
CA ASP A 165 28.78 25.19 -0.79
C ASP A 165 27.29 25.52 -1.01
N LYS A 166 26.98 26.61 -1.71
CA LYS A 166 25.59 26.94 -2.13
C LYS A 166 25.07 25.94 -3.16
N VAL A 167 25.89 25.55 -4.13
CA VAL A 167 25.51 24.55 -5.15
C VAL A 167 25.38 23.16 -4.52
N LEU A 168 26.34 22.74 -3.70
CA LEU A 168 26.27 21.46 -2.97
C LEU A 168 24.95 21.34 -2.21
N ARG A 169 24.58 22.34 -1.41
CA ARG A 169 23.32 22.30 -0.63
C ARG A 169 22.10 22.06 -1.51
N ARG A 170 22.08 22.61 -2.72
CA ARG A 170 20.99 22.39 -3.69
C ARG A 170 20.98 20.95 -4.22
N VAL A 171 22.15 20.35 -4.46
CA VAL A 171 22.29 18.95 -4.89
C VAL A 171 21.87 18.01 -3.77
N VAL A 172 22.42 18.17 -2.56
CA VAL A 172 22.02 17.42 -1.36
C VAL A 172 20.53 17.50 -1.11
N GLY A 173 19.94 18.69 -1.27
CA GLY A 173 18.52 18.92 -1.03
C GLY A 173 17.59 18.03 -1.87
N VAL A 174 17.99 17.60 -3.07
CA VAL A 174 17.18 16.66 -3.88
C VAL A 174 17.07 15.30 -3.21
N ALA A 175 18.19 14.75 -2.72
CA ALA A 175 18.21 13.47 -2.01
C ALA A 175 17.50 13.58 -0.65
N ALA A 176 17.72 14.66 0.09
CA ALA A 176 17.08 14.91 1.38
C ALA A 176 15.55 14.95 1.28
N ARG A 177 14.98 15.61 0.26
CA ARG A 177 13.52 15.62 0.02
C ARG A 177 12.93 14.25 -0.31
N ARG A 178 13.79 13.27 -0.67
CA ARG A 178 13.42 11.87 -0.93
C ARG A 178 13.70 10.98 0.28
N GLY A 179 14.24 11.56 1.35
CA GLY A 179 14.45 10.95 2.66
C GLY A 179 15.75 10.16 2.78
N PHE A 180 16.69 10.33 1.86
CA PHE A 180 18.00 9.69 1.97
C PHE A 180 18.77 10.26 3.17
N PRO A 181 19.54 9.43 3.91
CA PRO A 181 20.32 9.88 5.05
C PRO A 181 21.27 11.01 4.69
N GLN A 182 21.43 11.99 5.60
CA GLN A 182 22.21 13.21 5.34
C GLN A 182 23.66 12.90 4.97
N GLY A 183 24.33 12.01 5.72
CA GLY A 183 25.73 11.64 5.45
C GLY A 183 25.93 11.07 4.05
N ARG A 184 25.15 10.04 3.68
CA ARG A 184 25.18 9.45 2.34
C ARG A 184 24.84 10.46 1.23
N SER A 185 23.83 11.30 1.47
CA SER A 185 23.42 12.34 0.52
C SER A 185 24.54 13.36 0.29
N LEU A 186 25.25 13.77 1.34
CA LEU A 186 26.37 14.71 1.26
C LEU A 186 27.53 14.13 0.45
N THR A 187 27.95 12.90 0.78
CA THR A 187 29.04 12.22 0.08
C THR A 187 28.73 12.05 -1.41
N ALA A 188 27.56 11.50 -1.76
CA ALA A 188 27.18 11.28 -3.15
C ALA A 188 27.01 12.61 -3.92
N ALA A 189 26.39 13.62 -3.30
CA ALA A 189 26.23 14.94 -3.91
C ALA A 189 27.57 15.63 -4.17
N ARG A 190 28.56 15.42 -3.29
CA ARG A 190 29.89 15.97 -3.50
C ARG A 190 30.57 15.32 -4.68
N LEU A 191 30.61 14.00 -4.72
CA LEU A 191 31.19 13.24 -5.82
C LEU A 191 30.58 13.65 -7.17
N ALA A 192 29.25 13.74 -7.24
CA ALA A 192 28.55 14.14 -8.45
C ALA A 192 28.79 15.61 -8.86
N LEU A 193 28.92 16.52 -7.89
CA LEU A 193 29.22 17.92 -8.19
C LEU A 193 30.65 18.10 -8.67
N ASP A 194 31.61 17.41 -8.06
CA ASP A 194 33.03 17.50 -8.42
C ASP A 194 33.27 16.91 -9.81
N ALA A 195 32.65 15.77 -10.13
CA ALA A 195 32.65 15.21 -11.48
C ALA A 195 32.08 16.21 -12.51
N ARG A 196 30.95 16.86 -12.18
CA ARG A 196 30.36 17.87 -13.07
C ARG A 196 31.24 19.10 -13.26
N ILE A 197 31.99 19.52 -12.24
CA ILE A 197 32.93 20.64 -12.36
C ILE A 197 34.07 20.25 -13.29
N ALA A 198 34.65 19.06 -13.12
CA ALA A 198 35.71 18.56 -13.99
C ALA A 198 35.26 18.51 -15.47
N GLU A 199 34.02 18.08 -15.74
CA GLU A 199 33.42 18.13 -17.09
C GLU A 199 33.24 19.54 -17.68
N LEU A 200 33.11 20.57 -16.84
CA LEU A 200 32.97 21.96 -17.28
C LEU A 200 34.33 22.65 -17.48
N GLU A 201 35.39 22.10 -16.89
CA GLU A 201 36.77 22.56 -17.00
C GLU A 201 37.51 21.91 -18.17
N SER A 202 37.03 20.75 -18.66
CA SER A 202 37.49 20.08 -19.88
C SER A 202 36.91 20.68 -21.15
#